data_AF-A0A2N0R3G9-F1
#
_entry.id   AF-A0A2N0R3G9-F1
#
_cell.length_a   1.000
_cell.length_b   1.000
_cell.length_c   1.000
_cell.angle_alpha   90.00
_cell.angle_beta   90.00
_cell.angle_gamma   90.00
#
_symmetry.space_group_name_H-M   'P 1'
#
loop_
_entity.id
_entity.type
_entity.pdbx_description
1 polymer ?
#
loop_
_entity_poly.entity_id
_entity_poly.type
_entity_poly.pdbx_seq_one_letter_code
_entity_poly.pdbx_strand_id
1 'polypeptide(L)'
;MPSATLSQSNNSTCSTCKKEFKNSKGLARHQQNVRKYNKRHQEIDELPVNTVVEFKQILVAEIHKKLPLNFRSMGKKLFSIPCPESIFFSIFAGNIHYYSKARGIYRCIFQGHDAYQVLSKILNSDQWGKRIYSQRQQTYVVCLDPIPWNVLNNLQDQSKEIDPLEQLLQSTTRKQHKTIRTRRPRFLRGEILIEWKKKMSKVNGTVNMAGYIHFNFYIAQLQNVQ
;
A
#
# COMPACT_ATOMS: atom_id res chain seq x y z
N MET A 1 -11.22 -5.42 -47.55
CA MET A 1 -10.22 -5.18 -46.48
C MET A 1 -10.98 -4.78 -45.22
N PRO A 2 -11.18 -5.67 -44.24
CA PRO A 2 -11.91 -5.32 -43.03
C PRO A 2 -10.99 -4.61 -42.03
N SER A 3 -11.42 -3.42 -41.60
CA SER A 3 -10.77 -2.60 -40.58
C SER A 3 -10.74 -3.32 -39.23
N ALA A 4 -9.55 -3.41 -38.64
CA ALA A 4 -9.36 -3.92 -37.29
C ALA A 4 -9.90 -2.90 -36.27
N THR A 5 -11.04 -3.19 -35.67
CA THR A 5 -11.60 -2.43 -34.56
C THR A 5 -10.67 -2.57 -33.35
N LEU A 6 -10.01 -1.48 -32.94
CA LEU A 6 -9.36 -1.40 -31.63
C LEU A 6 -10.41 -1.64 -30.54
N SER A 7 -10.37 -2.78 -29.87
CA SER A 7 -11.21 -3.05 -28.72
C SER A 7 -10.71 -2.21 -27.54
N GLN A 8 -11.35 -1.06 -27.31
CA GLN A 8 -11.23 -0.34 -26.05
C GLN A 8 -11.63 -1.28 -24.91
N SER A 9 -10.64 -1.73 -24.13
CA SER A 9 -10.91 -2.52 -22.94
C SER A 9 -11.55 -1.59 -21.89
N ASN A 10 -12.87 -1.61 -21.80
CA ASN A 10 -13.65 -0.92 -20.76
C ASN A 10 -13.45 -1.63 -19.41
N ASN A 11 -12.22 -1.59 -18.89
CA ASN A 11 -11.90 -2.14 -17.57
C ASN A 11 -12.58 -1.28 -16.50
N SER A 12 -13.34 -1.92 -15.62
CA SER A 12 -13.99 -1.23 -14.49
C SER A 12 -13.13 -1.35 -13.23
N THR A 13 -13.02 -0.27 -12.46
CA THR A 13 -12.17 -0.21 -11.25
C THR A 13 -13.00 -0.28 -9.97
N CYS A 14 -12.45 -0.91 -8.93
CA CYS A 14 -13.04 -0.88 -7.59
C CYS A 14 -12.72 0.44 -6.90
N SER A 15 -13.74 1.15 -6.38
CA SER A 15 -13.54 2.42 -5.68
C SER A 15 -12.67 2.31 -4.44
N THR A 16 -12.77 1.18 -3.70
CA THR A 16 -12.07 0.94 -2.43
C THR A 16 -10.63 0.46 -2.60
N CYS A 17 -10.34 -0.41 -3.59
CA CYS A 17 -8.99 -1.01 -3.75
C CYS A 17 -8.28 -0.60 -5.05
N LYS A 18 -8.96 0.17 -5.92
CA LYS A 18 -8.51 0.58 -7.27
C LYS A 18 -8.15 -0.57 -8.21
N LYS A 19 -8.46 -1.82 -7.86
CA LYS A 19 -8.23 -2.99 -8.72
C LYS A 19 -9.10 -2.93 -9.97
N GLU A 20 -8.49 -3.18 -11.11
CA GLU A 20 -9.16 -3.27 -12.42
C GLU A 20 -9.76 -4.66 -12.66
N PHE A 21 -10.91 -4.67 -13.32
CA PHE A 21 -11.64 -5.87 -13.72
C PHE A 21 -12.02 -5.78 -15.19
N LYS A 22 -11.87 -6.91 -15.89
CA LYS A 22 -12.22 -7.05 -17.32
C LYS A 22 -13.71 -6.85 -17.62
N ASN A 23 -14.57 -7.03 -16.61
CA ASN A 23 -16.02 -6.90 -16.78
C ASN A 23 -16.71 -6.51 -15.47
N SER A 24 -17.93 -5.96 -15.61
CA SER A 24 -18.78 -5.50 -14.50
C SER A 24 -19.15 -6.62 -13.52
N LYS A 25 -19.41 -7.84 -14.02
CA LYS A 25 -19.72 -9.01 -13.17
C LYS A 25 -18.57 -9.35 -12.22
N GLY A 26 -17.33 -9.29 -12.70
CA GLY A 26 -16.13 -9.48 -11.90
C GLY A 26 -15.96 -8.42 -10.82
N LEU A 27 -16.19 -7.16 -11.19
CA LEU A 27 -16.18 -6.03 -10.26
C LEU A 27 -17.27 -6.17 -9.18
N ALA A 28 -18.50 -6.47 -9.56
CA ALA A 28 -19.64 -6.60 -8.64
C ALA A 28 -19.39 -7.70 -7.59
N ARG A 29 -18.91 -8.88 -8.03
CA ARG A 29 -18.52 -9.96 -7.12
C ARG A 29 -17.40 -9.54 -6.17
N HIS A 30 -16.41 -8.82 -6.67
CA HIS A 30 -15.34 -8.30 -5.83
C HIS A 30 -15.85 -7.29 -4.79
N GLN A 31 -16.70 -6.34 -5.19
CA GLN A 31 -17.30 -5.36 -4.28
C GLN A 31 -18.15 -6.05 -3.21
N GLN A 32 -18.91 -7.10 -3.56
CA GLN A 32 -19.65 -7.89 -2.57
C GLN A 32 -18.71 -8.52 -1.53
N ASN A 33 -17.58 -9.06 -1.95
CA ASN A 33 -16.57 -9.62 -1.05
C ASN A 33 -15.95 -8.54 -0.15
N VAL A 34 -15.55 -7.40 -0.71
CA VAL A 34 -15.02 -6.26 0.07
C VAL A 34 -16.04 -5.77 1.09
N ARG A 35 -17.31 -5.63 0.71
CA ARG A 35 -18.40 -5.29 1.64
C ARG A 35 -18.50 -6.33 2.76
N LYS A 36 -18.43 -7.62 2.44
CA LYS A 36 -18.45 -8.70 3.44
C LYS A 36 -17.28 -8.62 4.40
N TYR A 37 -16.08 -8.30 3.94
CA TYR A 37 -14.89 -8.19 4.78
C TYR A 37 -14.94 -7.01 5.77
N ASN A 38 -15.70 -5.97 5.44
CA ASN A 38 -15.85 -4.77 6.27
C ASN A 38 -17.12 -4.78 7.12
N LYS A 39 -17.91 -5.86 7.07
CA LYS A 39 -19.02 -6.07 8.02
C LYS A 39 -18.47 -6.71 9.29
N ARG A 40 -18.82 -6.15 10.44
CA ARG A 40 -18.45 -6.71 11.75
C ARG A 40 -18.96 -8.15 11.85
N HIS A 41 -18.09 -9.04 12.31
CA HIS A 41 -18.47 -10.42 12.64
C HIS A 41 -18.89 -10.48 14.11
N GLN A 42 -19.86 -11.34 14.45
CA GLN A 42 -20.35 -11.50 15.83
C GLN A 42 -19.24 -11.92 16.81
N GLU A 43 -18.17 -12.56 16.32
CA GLU A 43 -17.01 -12.99 17.09
C GLU A 43 -16.02 -11.85 17.44
N ILE A 44 -16.25 -10.62 16.94
CA ILE A 44 -15.36 -9.47 17.15
C ILE A 44 -15.97 -8.52 18.18
N ASP A 45 -15.38 -8.52 19.37
CA ASP A 45 -15.78 -7.67 20.48
C ASP A 45 -15.84 -6.18 20.11
N GLU A 46 -16.78 -5.48 20.74
CA GLU A 46 -16.80 -4.03 20.76
C GLU A 46 -15.79 -3.49 21.75
N LEU A 47 -15.02 -2.50 21.32
CA LEU A 47 -13.94 -1.94 22.12
C LEU A 47 -14.28 -0.52 22.53
N PRO A 48 -13.89 -0.09 23.74
CA PRO A 48 -13.98 1.31 24.14
C PRO A 48 -13.23 2.20 23.14
N VAL A 49 -13.83 3.34 22.80
CA VAL A 49 -13.26 4.30 21.85
C VAL A 49 -11.85 4.74 22.26
N ASN A 50 -11.63 4.95 23.56
CA ASN A 50 -10.33 5.37 24.09
C ASN A 50 -9.22 4.35 23.79
N THR A 51 -9.50 3.05 23.95
CA THR A 51 -8.54 1.99 23.64
C THR A 51 -8.13 2.02 22.16
N VAL A 52 -9.08 2.28 21.27
CA VAL A 52 -8.82 2.41 19.84
C VAL A 52 -7.97 3.64 19.53
N VAL A 53 -8.25 4.77 20.19
CA VAL A 53 -7.48 6.03 20.03
C VAL A 53 -6.04 5.87 20.52
N GLU A 54 -5.83 5.29 21.70
CA GLU A 54 -4.51 5.00 22.25
C GLU A 54 -3.71 4.09 21.32
N PHE A 55 -4.34 3.04 20.78
CA PHE A 55 -3.65 2.15 19.86
C PHE A 55 -3.26 2.83 18.54
N LYS A 56 -4.09 3.76 18.02
CA LYS A 56 -3.72 4.58 16.86
C LYS A 56 -2.47 5.41 17.14
N GLN A 57 -2.35 6.00 18.33
CA GLN A 57 -1.15 6.75 18.74
C GLN A 57 0.10 5.85 18.79
N ILE A 58 -0.04 4.61 19.30
CA ILE A 58 1.05 3.62 19.26
C ILE A 58 1.49 3.35 17.83
N LEU A 59 0.55 3.16 16.89
CA LEU A 59 0.89 2.97 15.47
C LEU A 59 1.63 4.16 14.87
N VAL A 60 1.19 5.39 15.15
CA VAL A 60 1.88 6.60 14.70
C VAL A 60 3.30 6.68 15.27
N ALA A 61 3.48 6.39 16.56
CA ALA A 61 4.80 6.38 17.18
C ALA A 61 5.72 5.33 16.55
N GLU A 62 5.22 4.13 16.25
CA GLU A 62 5.99 3.09 15.55
C GLU A 62 6.37 3.50 14.12
N ILE A 63 5.47 4.19 13.39
CA ILE A 63 5.78 4.75 12.08
C ILE A 63 6.89 5.79 12.21
N HIS A 64 6.80 6.72 13.17
CA HIS A 64 7.81 7.76 13.40
C HIS A 64 9.19 7.21 13.79
N LYS A 65 9.26 6.10 14.53
CA LYS A 65 10.51 5.37 14.79
C LYS A 65 11.17 4.86 13.49
N LYS A 66 10.37 4.61 12.45
CA LYS A 66 10.85 4.20 11.11
C LYS A 66 11.08 5.36 10.14
N LEU A 67 10.97 6.61 10.60
CA LEU A 67 11.35 7.81 9.87
C LEU A 67 12.63 8.38 10.50
N PRO A 68 13.84 7.89 10.14
CA PRO A 68 15.13 8.47 10.54
C PRO A 68 15.61 9.55 9.56
N LEU A 69 16.60 10.34 9.96
CA LEU A 69 17.23 11.39 9.13
C LEU A 69 18.33 10.86 8.19
N ASN A 70 18.69 9.58 8.30
CA ASN A 70 19.81 9.01 7.57
C ASN A 70 19.43 8.61 6.14
N PHE A 71 20.03 9.24 5.14
CA PHE A 71 19.76 8.95 3.72
C PHE A 71 20.02 7.48 3.33
N ARG A 72 21.02 6.83 3.92
CA ARG A 72 21.33 5.40 3.69
C ARG A 72 20.22 4.47 4.17
N SER A 73 19.32 4.97 5.00
CA SER A 73 18.21 4.22 5.55
C SER A 73 16.89 4.46 4.80
N MET A 74 16.89 5.21 3.69
CA MET A 74 15.70 5.41 2.87
C MET A 74 15.22 4.12 2.20
N GLY A 75 13.99 4.14 1.68
CA GLY A 75 13.38 3.00 1.00
C GLY A 75 12.45 2.20 1.90
N LYS A 76 12.39 0.88 1.69
CA LYS A 76 11.37 0.02 2.28
C LYS A 76 11.51 -0.10 3.81
N LYS A 77 10.39 0.02 4.51
CA LYS A 77 10.23 -0.15 5.96
C LYS A 77 9.19 -1.20 6.27
N LEU A 78 9.43 -1.89 7.38
CA LEU A 78 8.54 -2.87 7.98
C LEU A 78 8.62 -2.72 9.50
N PHE A 79 7.47 -2.77 10.16
CA PHE A 79 7.39 -3.08 11.58
C PHE A 79 6.18 -3.97 11.86
N SER A 80 6.19 -4.61 13.02
CA SER A 80 5.08 -5.42 13.51
C SER A 80 4.97 -5.31 15.02
N ILE A 81 3.73 -5.20 15.52
CA ILE A 81 3.44 -5.19 16.95
C ILE A 81 2.27 -6.12 17.27
N PRO A 82 2.18 -6.64 18.51
CA PRO A 82 1.00 -7.36 18.96
C PRO A 82 -0.25 -6.50 18.79
N CYS A 83 -1.31 -7.09 18.24
CA CYS A 83 -2.55 -6.38 17.95
C CYS A 83 -3.71 -7.40 17.95
N PRO A 84 -4.67 -7.28 18.88
CA PRO A 84 -5.90 -8.08 18.83
C PRO A 84 -6.67 -7.87 17.53
N GLU A 85 -7.41 -8.88 17.09
CA GLU A 85 -8.23 -8.81 15.87
C GLU A 85 -9.27 -7.68 15.96
N SER A 86 -9.88 -7.50 17.13
CA SER A 86 -10.87 -6.46 17.41
C SER A 86 -10.29 -5.05 17.30
N ILE A 87 -9.06 -4.82 17.77
CA ILE A 87 -8.36 -3.54 17.62
C ILE A 87 -8.09 -3.26 16.15
N PHE A 88 -7.53 -4.24 15.42
CA PHE A 88 -7.28 -4.10 13.99
C PHE A 88 -8.57 -3.76 13.24
N PHE A 89 -9.63 -4.52 13.48
CA PHE A 89 -10.90 -4.33 12.81
C PHE A 89 -11.51 -2.96 13.16
N SER A 90 -11.47 -2.54 14.42
CA SER A 90 -12.00 -1.24 14.85
C SER A 90 -11.28 -0.05 14.21
N ILE A 91 -9.98 -0.18 13.89
CA ILE A 91 -9.20 0.86 13.23
C ILE A 91 -9.41 0.86 11.71
N PHE A 92 -9.39 -0.32 11.07
CA PHE A 92 -9.31 -0.44 9.61
C PHE A 92 -10.61 -0.87 8.92
N ALA A 93 -11.70 -1.09 9.67
CA ALA A 93 -13.01 -1.31 9.08
C ALA A 93 -13.37 -0.21 8.07
N GLY A 94 -14.01 -0.62 6.98
CA GLY A 94 -14.26 0.21 5.79
C GLY A 94 -13.11 0.19 4.77
N ASN A 95 -11.89 -0.20 5.17
CA ASN A 95 -10.70 -0.19 4.32
C ASN A 95 -10.05 -1.57 4.14
N ILE A 96 -10.72 -2.65 4.55
CA ILE A 96 -10.24 -4.03 4.39
C ILE A 96 -10.48 -4.48 2.95
N HIS A 97 -9.42 -4.87 2.25
CA HIS A 97 -9.50 -5.33 0.86
C HIS A 97 -9.52 -6.86 0.73
N TYR A 98 -9.03 -7.56 1.76
CA TYR A 98 -8.99 -9.02 1.80
C TYR A 98 -9.09 -9.52 3.23
N TYR A 99 -9.89 -10.56 3.43
CA TYR A 99 -9.96 -11.33 4.66
C TYR A 99 -10.02 -12.83 4.37
N SER A 100 -9.35 -13.62 5.21
CA SER A 100 -9.43 -15.09 5.21
C SER A 100 -9.52 -15.61 6.63
N LYS A 101 -10.70 -16.11 7.01
CA LYS A 101 -10.93 -16.76 8.32
C LYS A 101 -10.01 -17.96 8.53
N ALA A 102 -9.93 -18.85 7.53
CA ALA A 102 -9.08 -20.05 7.59
C ALA A 102 -7.59 -19.74 7.80
N ARG A 103 -7.09 -18.63 7.26
CA ARG A 103 -5.70 -18.21 7.43
C ARG A 103 -5.49 -17.24 8.60
N GLY A 104 -6.56 -16.68 9.16
CA GLY A 104 -6.50 -15.58 10.13
C GLY A 104 -5.74 -14.37 9.59
N ILE A 105 -6.07 -13.92 8.37
CA ILE A 105 -5.38 -12.80 7.71
C ILE A 105 -6.37 -11.73 7.27
N TYR A 106 -6.07 -10.48 7.60
CA TYR A 106 -6.65 -9.29 6.97
C TYR A 106 -5.59 -8.51 6.19
N ARG A 107 -6.01 -7.79 5.14
CA ARG A 107 -5.15 -6.87 4.39
C ARG A 107 -5.87 -5.59 4.04
N CYS A 108 -5.17 -4.48 4.23
CA CYS A 108 -5.51 -3.17 3.72
C CYS A 108 -4.33 -2.66 2.86
N ILE A 109 -4.64 -2.10 1.70
CA ILE A 109 -3.72 -1.58 0.70
C ILE A 109 -4.12 -0.14 0.42
N PHE A 110 -3.26 0.81 0.79
CA PHE A 110 -3.46 2.23 0.52
C PHE A 110 -2.49 2.64 -0.58
N GLN A 111 -3.02 3.25 -1.64
CA GLN A 111 -2.23 3.65 -2.81
C GLN A 111 -2.91 4.83 -3.50
N GLY A 112 -2.13 5.67 -4.17
CA GLY A 112 -2.64 6.81 -4.92
C GLY A 112 -2.67 8.10 -4.10
N HIS A 113 -3.22 9.15 -4.71
CA HIS A 113 -3.10 10.52 -4.22
C HIS A 113 -3.85 10.79 -2.91
N ASP A 114 -4.85 9.96 -2.60
CA ASP A 114 -5.70 10.02 -1.42
C ASP A 114 -5.18 9.14 -0.26
N ALA A 115 -4.18 8.28 -0.49
CA ALA A 115 -3.71 7.31 0.50
C ALA A 115 -3.23 7.98 1.80
N TYR A 116 -2.54 9.12 1.68
CA TYR A 116 -2.04 9.85 2.85
C TYR A 116 -3.19 10.43 3.68
N GLN A 117 -4.19 11.00 3.03
CA GLN A 117 -5.35 11.64 3.66
C GLN A 117 -6.27 10.60 4.28
N VAL A 118 -6.48 9.46 3.62
CA VAL A 118 -7.24 8.34 4.17
C VAL A 118 -6.57 7.82 5.45
N LEU A 119 -5.25 7.61 5.42
CA LEU A 119 -4.53 7.18 6.62
C LEU A 119 -4.46 8.25 7.72
N SER A 120 -4.43 9.54 7.36
CA SER A 120 -4.55 10.63 8.35
C SER A 120 -5.86 10.51 9.12
N LYS A 121 -6.98 10.33 8.41
CA LYS A 121 -8.31 10.15 9.02
C LYS A 121 -8.38 8.86 9.86
N ILE A 122 -7.84 7.76 9.36
CA ILE A 122 -7.84 6.47 10.08
C ILE A 122 -7.02 6.58 11.38
N LEU A 123 -5.80 7.13 11.31
CA LEU A 123 -4.87 7.22 12.43
C LEU A 123 -5.11 8.43 13.33
N ASN A 124 -6.02 9.34 12.93
CA ASN A 124 -6.31 10.60 13.60
C ASN A 124 -5.05 11.47 13.79
N SER A 125 -4.26 11.64 12.72
CA SER A 125 -3.02 12.43 12.77
C SER A 125 -2.59 12.92 11.39
N ASP A 126 -2.52 14.23 11.18
CA ASP A 126 -2.07 14.82 9.91
C ASP A 126 -0.57 14.68 9.64
N GLN A 127 0.21 14.30 10.66
CA GLN A 127 1.65 14.10 10.57
C GLN A 127 2.03 12.63 10.78
N TRP A 128 1.09 11.69 10.67
CA TRP A 128 1.31 10.27 10.92
C TRP A 128 2.52 9.71 10.16
N GLY A 129 2.73 10.18 8.93
CA GLY A 129 3.77 9.70 8.01
C GLY A 129 4.85 10.73 7.71
N LYS A 130 5.03 11.79 8.52
CA LYS A 130 6.05 12.82 8.32
C LYS A 130 6.80 13.08 9.62
N ARG A 131 8.12 13.23 9.51
CA ARG A 131 8.98 13.68 10.60
C ARG A 131 9.86 14.82 10.13
N ILE A 132 9.72 15.96 10.78
CA ILE A 132 10.48 17.18 10.50
C ILE A 132 11.62 17.28 11.51
N TYR A 133 12.81 17.62 11.03
CA TYR A 133 14.01 17.77 11.83
C TYR A 133 14.45 19.24 11.88
N SER A 134 15.44 19.53 12.73
CA SER A 134 16.17 20.79 12.67
C SER A 134 16.70 21.03 11.24
N GLN A 135 16.79 22.29 10.82
CA GLN A 135 17.19 22.68 9.45
C GLN A 135 16.18 22.35 8.34
N ARG A 136 14.89 22.21 8.67
CA ARG A 136 13.79 21.99 7.68
C ARG A 136 13.95 20.71 6.84
N GLN A 137 14.77 19.77 7.28
CA GLN A 137 14.86 18.44 6.68
C GLN A 137 13.64 17.62 7.07
N GLN A 138 13.11 16.82 6.15
CA GLN A 138 11.94 15.99 6.40
C GLN A 138 12.13 14.57 5.88
N THR A 139 11.78 13.58 6.70
CA THR A 139 11.59 12.19 6.26
C THR A 139 10.10 11.88 6.24
N TYR A 140 9.62 11.27 5.16
CA TYR A 140 8.19 11.03 4.96
C TYR A 140 7.90 9.67 4.33
N VAL A 141 6.67 9.18 4.56
CA VAL A 141 6.13 7.97 3.93
C VAL A 141 5.70 8.26 2.50
N VAL A 142 6.19 7.45 1.57
CA VAL A 142 5.90 7.56 0.13
C VAL A 142 4.55 6.89 -0.15
N CYS A 143 3.53 7.70 -0.48
CA CYS A 143 2.18 7.27 -0.84
C CYS A 143 1.89 7.33 -2.36
N LEU A 144 2.82 7.93 -3.10
CA LEU A 144 2.82 8.06 -4.55
C LEU A 144 4.25 7.83 -5.01
N ASP A 145 4.45 6.97 -6.01
CA ASP A 145 5.71 7.01 -6.73
C ASP A 145 5.74 8.34 -7.50
N PRO A 146 6.80 9.16 -7.38
CA PRO A 146 7.03 10.19 -8.37
C PRO A 146 7.11 9.46 -9.71
N ILE A 147 6.31 9.90 -10.68
CA ILE A 147 6.41 9.42 -12.05
C ILE A 147 7.89 9.37 -12.41
N PRO A 148 8.43 8.22 -12.85
CA PRO A 148 9.82 8.13 -13.26
C PRO A 148 10.11 9.27 -14.24
N TRP A 149 11.16 10.07 -14.00
CA TRP A 149 11.47 11.30 -14.77
C TRP A 149 11.47 11.07 -16.30
N ASN A 150 11.82 9.85 -16.73
CA ASN A 150 11.78 9.39 -18.10
C ASN A 150 10.37 9.32 -18.73
N VAL A 151 9.30 9.31 -17.95
CA VAL A 151 7.92 9.39 -18.47
C VAL A 151 7.44 10.85 -18.56
N LEU A 152 7.93 11.73 -17.68
CA LEU A 152 7.60 13.16 -17.72
C LEU A 152 8.23 13.85 -18.95
N ASN A 153 9.48 13.51 -19.28
CA ASN A 153 10.15 14.04 -20.47
C ASN A 153 9.44 13.60 -21.78
N ASN A 154 8.84 12.41 -21.81
CA ASN A 154 8.10 11.90 -22.97
C ASN A 154 6.71 12.53 -23.17
N LEU A 155 6.18 13.24 -22.16
CA LEU A 155 4.93 14.00 -22.30
C LEU A 155 5.16 15.44 -22.77
N GLN A 156 6.38 15.95 -22.64
CA GLN A 156 6.75 17.31 -23.06
C GLN A 156 7.36 17.38 -24.46
N ASP A 157 7.74 16.25 -25.07
CA ASP A 157 8.40 16.23 -26.39
C ASP A 157 7.53 15.54 -27.45
N GLN A 158 6.36 16.11 -27.73
CA GLN A 158 5.61 15.81 -28.97
C GLN A 158 6.19 16.62 -30.14
N SER A 159 7.45 16.39 -30.51
CA SER A 159 7.96 16.63 -31.86
C SER A 159 9.46 16.35 -31.92
N LYS A 160 9.84 15.10 -32.13
CA LYS A 160 11.03 14.76 -32.92
C LYS A 160 11.05 13.29 -33.29
N GLU A 161 11.43 13.06 -34.54
CA GLU A 161 11.63 11.77 -35.16
C GLU A 161 12.63 10.96 -34.32
N ILE A 162 12.22 9.76 -33.88
CA ILE A 162 13.02 8.92 -33.00
C ILE A 162 14.25 8.43 -33.76
N ASP A 163 15.44 8.69 -33.22
CA ASP A 163 16.72 8.21 -33.76
C ASP A 163 16.69 6.66 -33.89
N PRO A 164 17.02 6.11 -35.08
CA PRO A 164 17.11 4.66 -35.31
C PRO A 164 17.94 3.90 -34.25
N LEU A 165 18.96 4.55 -33.66
CA LEU A 165 19.79 3.97 -32.61
C LEU A 165 19.04 3.88 -31.26
N GLU A 166 18.19 4.86 -30.94
CA GLU A 166 17.30 4.84 -29.77
C GLU A 166 16.25 3.73 -29.89
N GLN A 167 15.73 3.50 -31.11
CA GLN A 167 14.81 2.40 -31.38
C GLN A 167 15.46 1.03 -31.13
N LEU A 168 16.74 0.89 -31.46
CA LEU A 168 17.50 -0.35 -31.23
C LEU A 168 17.72 -0.59 -29.73
N LEU A 169 18.09 0.43 -28.95
CA LEU A 169 18.28 0.36 -27.50
C LEU A 169 16.98 0.07 -26.73
N GLN A 170 15.85 0.60 -27.22
CA GLN A 170 14.52 0.28 -26.68
C GLN A 170 14.12 -1.17 -27.01
N SER A 171 14.52 -1.70 -28.17
CA SER A 171 14.23 -3.08 -28.55
C SER A 171 15.02 -4.11 -27.74
N THR A 172 16.26 -3.80 -27.35
CA THR A 172 17.13 -4.68 -26.54
C THR A 172 16.71 -4.69 -25.07
N THR A 173 16.33 -3.54 -24.51
CA THR A 173 15.75 -3.45 -23.15
C THR A 173 14.40 -4.16 -23.05
N ARG A 174 13.50 -4.02 -24.05
CA ARG A 174 12.21 -4.76 -24.09
C ARG A 174 12.38 -6.28 -24.17
N LYS A 175 13.46 -6.79 -24.78
CA LYS A 175 13.78 -8.22 -24.83
C LYS A 175 14.37 -8.73 -23.51
N GLN A 176 15.22 -7.96 -22.83
CA GLN A 176 15.76 -8.33 -21.50
C GLN A 176 14.70 -8.36 -20.40
N HIS A 177 13.68 -7.51 -20.47
CA HIS A 177 12.57 -7.51 -19.50
C HIS A 177 11.59 -8.69 -19.64
N LYS A 178 11.64 -9.45 -20.75
CA LYS A 178 10.80 -10.64 -20.96
C LYS A 178 11.36 -11.92 -20.31
N THR A 179 12.65 -11.94 -19.93
CA THR A 179 13.32 -13.16 -19.46
C THR A 179 13.56 -13.26 -17.96
N ILE A 180 13.27 -12.22 -17.17
CA ILE A 180 13.28 -12.35 -15.72
C ILE A 180 11.82 -12.46 -15.25
N ARG A 181 11.35 -13.70 -15.04
CA ARG A 181 10.19 -13.97 -14.17
C ARG A 181 10.56 -13.61 -12.72
N THR A 182 10.83 -12.33 -12.44
CA THR A 182 10.86 -11.83 -11.08
C THR A 182 9.43 -11.98 -10.56
N ARG A 183 9.27 -12.74 -9.47
CA ARG A 183 8.00 -12.74 -8.73
C ARG A 183 7.66 -11.28 -8.45
N ARG A 184 6.52 -10.78 -8.97
CA ARG A 184 6.06 -9.41 -8.69
C ARG A 184 6.18 -9.15 -7.19
N PRO A 185 6.75 -8.02 -6.76
CA PRO A 185 6.88 -7.72 -5.34
C PRO A 185 5.49 -7.72 -4.68
N ARG A 186 5.43 -8.09 -3.40
CA ARG A 186 4.15 -8.23 -2.67
C ARG A 186 3.35 -6.91 -2.57
N PHE A 187 4.04 -5.78 -2.72
CA PHE A 187 3.49 -4.43 -2.83
C PHE A 187 4.53 -3.55 -3.55
N LEU A 188 4.09 -2.48 -4.20
CA LEU A 188 4.89 -1.55 -5.00
C LEU A 188 5.38 -0.36 -4.16
N ARG A 189 6.37 0.40 -4.67
CA ARG A 189 6.72 1.69 -4.08
C ARG A 189 5.54 2.65 -4.28
N GLY A 190 5.24 3.45 -3.26
CA GLY A 190 4.00 4.25 -3.20
C GLY A 190 2.79 3.49 -2.64
N GLU A 191 2.84 2.16 -2.51
CA GLU A 191 1.81 1.40 -1.79
C GLU A 191 2.17 1.24 -0.31
N ILE A 192 1.15 1.33 0.54
CA ILE A 192 1.22 1.00 1.95
C ILE A 192 0.38 -0.26 2.18
N LEU A 193 1.04 -1.33 2.58
CA LEU A 193 0.40 -2.61 2.88
C LEU A 193 0.35 -2.80 4.40
N ILE A 194 -0.87 -2.88 4.94
CA ILE A 194 -1.14 -3.18 6.34
C ILE A 194 -1.78 -4.56 6.41
N GLU A 195 -1.12 -5.50 7.10
CA GLU A 195 -1.62 -6.86 7.27
C GLU A 195 -1.83 -7.18 8.75
N TRP A 196 -2.97 -7.77 9.09
CA TRP A 196 -3.12 -8.48 10.36
C TRP A 196 -2.98 -9.97 10.13
N LYS A 197 -2.23 -10.65 11.00
CA LYS A 197 -2.03 -12.09 10.92
C LYS A 197 -2.13 -12.71 12.31
N LYS A 198 -2.95 -13.75 12.43
CA LYS A 198 -2.93 -14.66 13.58
C LYS A 198 -1.68 -15.53 13.47
N LYS A 199 -0.82 -15.48 14.49
CA LYS A 199 0.39 -16.28 14.58
C LYS A 199 0.23 -17.29 15.71
N MET A 200 0.50 -18.55 15.39
CA MET A 200 0.61 -19.62 16.36
C MET A 200 2.07 -19.75 16.79
N SER A 201 2.34 -19.72 18.08
CA SER A 201 3.62 -20.09 18.66
C SER A 201 3.43 -21.25 19.64
N LYS A 202 4.45 -22.09 19.77
CA LYS A 202 4.51 -23.13 20.79
C LYS A 202 5.66 -22.79 21.71
N VAL A 203 5.38 -22.64 23.00
CA VAL A 203 6.40 -22.44 24.04
C VAL A 203 6.14 -23.49 25.11
N ASN A 204 7.13 -24.36 25.35
CA ASN A 204 7.07 -25.43 26.36
C ASN A 204 5.82 -26.33 26.24
N GLY A 205 5.42 -26.67 25.01
CA GLY A 205 4.23 -27.50 24.76
C GLY A 205 2.89 -26.74 24.75
N THR A 206 2.83 -25.53 25.31
CA THR A 206 1.64 -24.68 25.29
C THR A 206 1.55 -23.93 23.95
N VAL A 207 0.40 -24.06 23.30
CA VAL A 207 0.09 -23.32 22.06
C VAL A 207 -0.44 -21.95 22.44
N ASN A 208 0.25 -20.89 22.02
CA ASN A 208 -0.22 -19.51 22.13
C ASN A 208 -0.64 -19.00 20.74
N MET A 209 -1.78 -18.32 20.71
CA MET A 209 -2.35 -17.71 19.52
C MET A 209 -2.43 -16.20 19.71
N ALA A 210 -1.60 -15.45 18.99
CA ALA A 210 -1.54 -14.00 19.10
C ALA A 210 -1.69 -13.34 17.72
N GLY A 211 -2.46 -12.25 17.68
CA GLY A 211 -2.59 -11.40 16.50
C GLY A 211 -1.44 -10.40 16.41
N TYR A 212 -0.95 -10.17 15.20
CA TYR A 212 0.06 -9.14 14.92
C TYR A 212 -0.35 -8.31 13.72
N ILE A 213 -0.24 -6.99 13.88
CA ILE A 213 -0.35 -6.04 12.78
C ILE A 213 1.04 -5.79 12.18
N HIS A 214 1.12 -5.70 10.86
CA HIS A 214 2.34 -5.51 10.11
C HIS A 214 2.15 -4.33 9.15
N PHE A 215 3.01 -3.32 9.27
CA PHE A 215 3.01 -2.15 8.38
C PHE A 215 4.18 -2.25 7.42
N ASN A 216 3.89 -2.17 6.12
CA ASN A 216 4.87 -2.16 5.06
C ASN A 216 4.70 -0.89 4.24
N PHE A 217 5.76 -0.10 4.09
CA PHE A 217 5.72 1.16 3.35
C PHE A 217 7.12 1.56 2.87
N TYR A 218 7.22 2.59 2.05
CA TYR A 218 8.48 3.20 1.65
C TYR A 218 8.65 4.57 2.31
N ILE A 219 9.89 4.97 2.55
CA ILE A 219 10.21 6.31 3.03
C ILE A 219 11.18 7.01 2.07
N ALA A 220 11.07 8.32 2.03
CA ALA A 220 11.98 9.21 1.32
C ALA A 220 12.29 10.45 2.17
N GLN A 221 13.33 11.18 1.78
CA GLN A 221 13.76 12.39 2.45
C GLN A 221 13.66 13.56 1.48
N LEU A 222 13.28 14.73 2.01
CA LEU A 222 13.35 16.00 1.33
C LEU A 222 14.38 16.87 2.05
N GLN A 223 15.35 17.40 1.29
CA GLN A 223 16.27 18.43 1.73
C GLN A 223 15.96 19.68 0.89
N ASN A 224 15.62 20.79 1.54
CA ASN A 224 15.61 22.07 0.84
C ASN A 224 17.08 22.48 0.69
N VAL A 225 17.61 22.33 -0.52
CA VAL A 225 18.89 22.93 -0.89
C VAL A 225 18.63 24.43 -1.03
N GLN A 226 19.31 25.24 -0.22
CA GLN A 226 19.33 26.70 -0.35
C GLN A 226 20.13 27.12 -1.57
#